data_AF-A0A544Y0V3-F1
#
_entry.id   AF-A0A544Y0V3-F1
#
_cell.length_a   1.000
_cell.length_b   1.000
_cell.length_c   1.000
_cell.angle_alpha   90.00
_cell.angle_beta   90.00
_cell.angle_gamma   90.00
#
_symmetry.space_group_name_H-M   'P 1'
#
loop_
_entity.id
_entity.type
_entity.pdbx_description
1 polymer ?
#
loop_
_entity_poly.entity_id
_entity_poly.type
_entity_poly.pdbx_seq_one_letter_code
_entity_poly.pdbx_strand_id
1 'polypeptide(L)' 'MTTQFGKDNLDLAASAEALADSAPTGSLRHAAAKSVAITFATTRDAAQARSTLNGISPDDVRQAALEIFEELSARAD' A
#
# COMPACT_ATOMS: atom_id res chain seq x y z
N MET A 1 -9.90 -14.32 24.53
CA MET A 1 -8.62 -14.25 23.80
C MET A 1 -8.84 -13.43 22.54
N THR A 2 -8.72 -12.10 22.58
CA THR A 2 -9.20 -11.24 21.47
C THR A 2 -8.47 -9.90 21.43
N THR A 3 -7.17 -9.89 21.13
CA THR A 3 -6.46 -8.62 20.79
C THR A 3 -5.14 -8.81 20.01
N GLN A 4 -4.94 -9.92 19.28
CA GLN A 4 -3.66 -10.16 18.60
C GLN A 4 -3.61 -9.59 17.17
N PHE A 5 -4.74 -9.58 16.45
CA PHE A 5 -4.80 -9.25 15.02
C PHE A 5 -4.31 -7.84 14.64
N GLY A 6 -4.63 -6.82 15.46
CA GLY A 6 -4.19 -5.45 15.20
C GLY A 6 -2.69 -5.23 15.43
N LYS A 7 -2.06 -6.01 16.31
CA LYS A 7 -0.62 -5.93 16.56
C LYS A 7 0.16 -6.59 15.43
N ASP A 8 -0.31 -7.76 14.98
CA ASP A 8 0.33 -8.50 13.88
C ASP A 8 0.31 -7.72 12.56
N ASN A 9 -0.80 -7.04 12.24
CA ASN A 9 -0.88 -6.21 11.03
C ASN A 9 0.02 -4.97 11.08
N LEU A 10 0.16 -4.33 12.25
CA LEU A 10 1.08 -3.21 12.40
C LEU A 10 2.55 -3.64 12.28
N ASP A 11 2.89 -4.81 12.81
CA ASP A 11 4.23 -5.40 12.66
C ASP A 11 4.52 -5.76 11.18
N LEU A 12 3.52 -6.27 10.46
CA LEU A 12 3.61 -6.52 9.01
C LEU A 12 3.71 -5.22 8.19
N ALA A 13 3.00 -4.17 8.58
CA ALA A 13 3.09 -2.85 7.95
C ALA A 13 4.51 -2.28 8.10
N ALA A 14 5.09 -2.35 9.30
CA ALA A 14 6.46 -1.92 9.56
C ALA A 14 7.49 -2.74 8.77
N SER A 15 7.25 -4.05 8.62
CA SER A 15 8.10 -4.92 7.80
C SER A 15 8.03 -4.56 6.31
N ALA A 16 6.83 -4.22 5.80
CA ALA A 16 6.63 -3.77 4.43
C ALA A 16 7.28 -2.39 4.18
N GLU A 17 7.24 -1.48 5.15
CA GLU A 17 7.96 -0.21 5.09
C GLU A 17 9.48 -0.42 4.97
N ALA A 18 10.06 -1.30 5.80
CA ALA A 18 11.49 -1.61 5.72
C ALA A 18 11.89 -2.19 4.36
N LEU A 19 11.01 -3.01 3.75
CA LEU A 19 11.21 -3.52 2.39
C LEU A 19 11.13 -2.42 1.33
N ALA A 20 10.25 -1.43 1.51
CA ALA A 20 10.17 -0.28 0.63
C ALA A 20 11.43 0.55 0.71
N ASP A 21 11.88 0.89 1.91
CA ASP A 21 13.06 1.74 2.14
C ASP A 21 14.36 1.08 1.65
N SER A 22 14.39 -0.26 1.62
CA SER A 22 15.52 -1.03 1.07
C SER A 22 15.50 -1.15 -0.46
N ALA A 23 14.38 -0.83 -1.12
CA ALA A 23 14.24 -0.90 -2.57
C ALA A 23 14.60 0.43 -3.23
N PRO A 24 15.16 0.42 -4.46
CA PRO A 24 15.45 1.66 -5.18
C PRO A 24 14.20 2.52 -5.33
N THR A 25 14.30 3.81 -4.98
CA THR A 25 13.21 4.78 -5.12
C THR A 25 12.68 4.79 -6.54
N GLY A 26 11.35 4.79 -6.69
CA GLY A 26 10.68 4.74 -8.00
C GLY A 26 10.63 3.36 -8.66
N SER A 27 11.24 2.33 -8.06
CA SER A 27 11.07 0.96 -8.55
C SER A 27 9.67 0.42 -8.24
N LEU A 28 9.20 -0.51 -9.08
CA LEU A 28 7.93 -1.21 -8.86
C LEU A 28 7.89 -1.88 -7.48
N ARG A 29 9.02 -2.44 -7.03
CA ARG A 29 9.12 -3.08 -5.72
C ARG A 29 8.97 -2.08 -4.57
N HIS A 30 9.57 -0.89 -4.69
CA HIS A 30 9.40 0.17 -3.72
C HIS A 30 7.93 0.63 -3.62
N ALA A 31 7.31 0.91 -4.77
CA ALA A 31 5.91 1.33 -4.83
C ALA A 31 4.95 0.27 -4.28
N ALA A 32 5.15 -1.00 -4.67
CA ALA A 32 4.35 -2.12 -4.16
C ALA A 32 4.51 -2.31 -2.65
N ALA A 33 5.73 -2.19 -2.12
CA ALA A 33 5.97 -2.33 -0.69
C ALA A 33 5.30 -1.22 0.14
N LYS A 34 5.33 0.05 -0.30
CA LYS A 34 4.57 1.15 0.33
C LYS A 34 3.06 0.89 0.29
N SER A 35 2.54 0.44 -0.85
CA SER A 35 1.11 0.12 -1.00
C SER A 35 0.66 -1.00 -0.05
N VAL A 36 1.49 -2.05 0.10
CA VAL A 36 1.24 -3.15 1.05
C VAL A 36 1.31 -2.67 2.49
N ALA A 37 2.27 -1.81 2.84
CA ALA A 37 2.40 -1.25 4.18
C ALA A 37 1.14 -0.47 4.61
N ILE A 38 0.65 0.42 3.73
CA ILE A 38 -0.59 1.18 3.95
C ILE A 38 -1.78 0.23 4.11
N THR A 39 -1.85 -0.82 3.29
CA THR A 39 -2.95 -1.79 3.36
C THR A 39 -2.95 -2.55 4.69
N PHE A 40 -1.79 -3.00 5.17
CA PHE A 40 -1.69 -3.64 6.49
C PHE A 40 -2.05 -2.66 7.62
N ALA A 41 -1.61 -1.40 7.54
CA ALA A 41 -1.91 -0.39 8.56
C ALA A 41 -3.39 0.00 8.64
N THR A 42 -4.15 -0.19 7.56
CA THR A 42 -5.56 0.23 7.45
C THR A 42 -6.56 -0.92 7.54
N THR A 43 -6.10 -2.17 7.60
CA THR A 43 -6.96 -3.37 7.68
C THR A 43 -6.83 -4.07 9.02
N ARG A 44 -7.88 -4.80 9.40
CA ARG A 44 -7.99 -5.41 10.73
C ARG A 44 -7.15 -6.67 10.89
N ASP A 45 -6.97 -7.41 9.80
CA ASP A 45 -6.21 -8.65 9.75
C ASP A 45 -5.62 -8.89 8.34
N ALA A 46 -4.73 -9.87 8.23
CA ALA A 46 -4.03 -10.19 7.00
C ALA A 46 -4.95 -10.76 5.90
N ALA A 47 -6.09 -11.38 6.26
CA ALA A 47 -7.04 -11.89 5.28
C ALA A 47 -7.77 -10.74 4.59
N GLN A 48 -8.20 -9.74 5.37
CA GLN A 48 -8.74 -8.50 4.85
C GLN A 48 -7.71 -7.76 3.98
N ALA A 49 -6.46 -7.61 4.45
CA ALA A 49 -5.38 -6.99 3.68
C ALA A 49 -5.20 -7.65 2.31
N ARG A 50 -5.15 -8.98 2.28
CA ARG A 50 -5.03 -9.75 1.04
C ARG A 50 -6.23 -9.57 0.13
N SER A 51 -7.44 -9.59 0.69
CA SER A 51 -8.66 -9.37 -0.10
C SER A 51 -8.68 -7.98 -0.75
N THR A 52 -8.24 -6.96 -0.02
CA THR A 52 -8.12 -5.59 -0.54
C THR A 52 -7.13 -5.53 -1.70
N LEU A 53 -5.94 -6.11 -1.55
CA LEU A 53 -4.92 -6.12 -2.61
C LEU A 53 -5.36 -6.91 -3.84
N ASN A 54 -6.06 -8.03 -3.65
CA ASN A 54 -6.49 -8.90 -4.74
C ASN A 54 -7.64 -8.31 -5.57
N GLY A 55 -8.37 -7.33 -5.03
CA GLY A 55 -9.44 -6.63 -5.73
C GLY A 55 -8.96 -5.55 -6.69
N ILE A 56 -7.64 -5.32 -6.80
CA ILE A 56 -7.06 -4.19 -7.51
C ILE A 56 -6.21 -4.71 -8.68
N SER A 57 -6.59 -4.32 -9.91
CA SER A 57 -5.79 -4.61 -11.10
C SER A 57 -4.59 -3.66 -11.22
N PRO A 58 -3.41 -4.12 -11.67
CA PRO A 58 -2.27 -3.25 -11.94
C PRO A 58 -2.59 -2.12 -12.93
N ASP A 59 -3.42 -2.39 -13.94
CA ASP A 59 -3.82 -1.38 -14.93
C ASP A 59 -4.69 -0.29 -14.29
N ASP A 60 -5.61 -0.65 -13.40
CA ASP A 60 -6.48 0.30 -12.70
C ASP A 60 -5.67 1.21 -11.76
N VAL A 61 -4.66 0.66 -11.07
CA VAL A 61 -3.74 1.45 -10.23
C VAL A 61 -2.97 2.45 -11.07
N ARG A 62 -2.46 2.04 -12.23
CA ARG A 62 -1.71 2.93 -13.11
C ARG A 62 -2.60 4.07 -13.62
N GLN A 63 -3.82 3.77 -14.06
CA GLN A 63 -4.76 4.80 -14.52
C GLN A 63 -5.10 5.78 -13.41
N ALA A 64 -5.53 5.28 -12.24
CA ALA A 64 -5.86 6.13 -11.10
C ALA A 64 -4.68 7.00 -10.63
N ALA A 65 -3.45 6.46 -10.66
CA ALA A 65 -2.26 7.22 -10.30
C ALA A 65 -1.98 8.38 -11.28
N LEU A 66 -2.19 8.18 -12.58
CA LEU A 66 -2.05 9.23 -13.59
C LEU A 66 -3.16 10.27 -13.46
N GLU A 67 -4.41 9.85 -13.25
CA GLU A 67 -5.54 10.76 -13.03
C GLU A 67 -5.30 11.68 -11.82
N ILE A 68 -4.90 11.10 -10.68
CA ILE A 68 -4.56 11.87 -9.47
C ILE A 68 -3.39 12.82 -9.73
N PHE A 69 -2.39 12.39 -10.49
CA PHE A 69 -1.26 13.24 -10.84
C PHE A 69 -1.72 14.46 -11.66
N GLU A 70 -2.51 14.26 -12.73
CA GLU A 70 -3.04 15.34 -13.56
C GLU A 70 -3.93 16.31 -12.74
N GLU A 71 -4.78 15.78 -11.86
CA GLU A 71 -5.60 16.61 -10.96
C GLU A 71 -4.76 17.48 -10.03
N LEU A 72 -3.69 16.93 -9.45
CA LEU A 72 -2.81 17.68 -8.55
C LEU A 72 -1.99 18.72 -9.32
N SER A 73 -1.49 18.38 -10.51
CA SER A 73 -0.76 19.30 -11.37
C SER A 73 -1.63 20.47 -11.82
N ALA A 74 -2.88 20.22 -12.21
CA ALA A 74 -3.82 21.28 -12.62
C ALA A 74 -4.22 22.24 -11.49
N ARG A 75 -3.99 21.87 -10.22
CA ARG A 75 -4.29 22.69 -9.03
C ARG A 75 -3.08 23.49 -8.52
N ALA A 76 -1.90 23.22 -9.07
CA ALA A 76 -0.66 23.89 -8.69
C ALA A 76 -0.40 25.18 -9.50
N ASP A 77 -1.20 25.43 -10.54
CA ASP A 77 -1.33 26.68 -11.30
C ASP A 77 -2.41 27.62 -10.70
#